data_AF-A0A8K0A2I8-F1
#
_entry.id   AF-A0A8K0A2I8-F1
#
_cell.length_a   1.000
_cell.length_b   1.000
_cell.length_c   1.000
_cell.angle_alpha   90.00
_cell.angle_beta   90.00
_cell.angle_gamma   90.00
#
_symmetry.space_group_name_H-M   'P 1'
#
loop_
_entity.id
_entity.type
_entity.pdbx_description
1 polymer ?
#
loop_
_entity_poly.entity_id
_entity_poly.type
_entity_poly.pdbx_seq_one_letter_code
_entity_poly.pdbx_strand_id
1 'polypeptide(L)'
;MRNGSPSRLLDFLYWAASVLGTLLSGLETELHTIMSGTSMRRMVLGVGAFAAVVGGVMYPIFVAPLLHSQQYQNMQKQNRAGIKQEEIQPGGMVVWSNPFGEKDQKKDS
;
A
#
# COMPACT_ATOMS: atom_id res chain seq x y z
N MET A 1 -11.01 55.95 -53.55
CA MET A 1 -12.14 55.16 -53.04
C MET A 1 -11.58 53.97 -52.27
N ARG A 2 -11.95 53.82 -51.00
CA ARG A 2 -11.37 52.86 -50.04
C ARG A 2 -12.07 51.51 -50.23
N ASN A 3 -11.51 50.63 -51.07
CA ASN A 3 -11.97 49.25 -51.18
C ASN A 3 -11.62 48.49 -49.89
N GLY A 4 -12.56 48.41 -48.96
CA GLY A 4 -12.48 47.52 -47.82
C GLY A 4 -12.62 46.08 -48.29
N SER A 5 -11.53 45.33 -48.32
CA SER A 5 -11.53 43.91 -48.73
C SER A 5 -12.39 43.08 -47.78
N PRO A 6 -13.38 42.30 -48.26
CA PRO A 6 -14.21 41.41 -47.45
C PRO A 6 -13.44 40.24 -46.82
N SER A 7 -12.17 40.02 -47.18
CA SER A 7 -11.35 38.91 -46.69
C SER A 7 -10.90 39.06 -45.23
N ARG A 8 -10.67 40.29 -44.74
CA ARG A 8 -10.12 40.52 -43.39
C ARG A 8 -11.05 40.07 -42.28
N LEU A 9 -12.36 40.07 -42.56
CA LEU A 9 -13.38 39.63 -41.61
C LEU A 9 -13.40 38.10 -41.51
N LEU A 10 -13.26 37.39 -42.62
CA LEU A 10 -13.17 35.93 -42.62
C LEU A 10 -11.87 35.44 -41.97
N ASP A 11 -10.75 36.11 -42.23
CA ASP A 11 -9.47 35.81 -41.58
C ASP A 11 -9.55 35.98 -40.06
N PHE A 12 -10.20 37.06 -39.60
CA PHE A 12 -10.44 37.31 -38.19
C PHE A 12 -11.37 36.26 -37.56
N LEU A 13 -12.45 35.89 -38.24
CA LEU A 13 -13.39 34.88 -37.76
C LEU A 13 -12.75 33.49 -37.70
N TYR A 14 -11.91 33.13 -38.67
CA TYR A 14 -11.17 31.87 -38.65
C TYR A 14 -10.14 31.82 -37.51
N TRP A 15 -9.39 32.90 -37.31
CA TRP A 15 -8.48 33.02 -36.17
C TRP A 15 -9.23 32.93 -34.84
N ALA A 16 -10.34 33.65 -34.70
CA ALA A 16 -11.16 33.62 -33.50
C ALA A 16 -11.76 32.22 -33.23
N ALA A 17 -12.24 31.53 -34.27
CA ALA A 17 -12.73 30.16 -34.16
C ALA A 17 -11.62 29.17 -33.75
N SER A 18 -10.40 29.35 -34.26
CA SER A 18 -9.23 28.52 -33.89
C SER A 18 -8.82 28.73 -32.43
N VAL A 19 -8.82 29.99 -31.96
CA VAL A 19 -8.56 30.35 -30.56
C VAL A 19 -9.64 29.76 -29.66
N LEU A 20 -10.91 29.91 -30.04
CA LEU A 20 -12.04 29.36 -29.29
C LEU A 20 -12.00 27.83 -29.22
N GLY A 21 -11.64 27.17 -30.33
CA GLY A 21 -11.49 25.71 -30.38
C GLY A 21 -10.38 25.20 -29.47
N THR A 22 -9.25 25.90 -29.43
CA THR A 22 -8.13 25.53 -28.54
C THR A 22 -8.52 25.71 -27.07
N LEU A 23 -9.19 26.81 -26.74
CA LEU A 23 -9.69 27.06 -25.38
C LEU A 23 -10.74 26.03 -24.94
N LEU A 24 -11.66 25.65 -25.83
CA LEU A 24 -12.68 24.64 -25.54
C LEU A 24 -12.07 23.24 -25.36
N SER A 25 -11.10 22.87 -26.20
CA SER A 25 -10.38 21.59 -26.08
C SER A 25 -9.58 21.47 -24.77
N GLY A 26 -9.01 22.58 -24.29
CA GLY A 26 -8.35 22.64 -22.98
C GLY A 26 -9.34 22.38 -21.84
N LEU A 27 -10.52 22.99 -21.92
CA LEU A 27 -11.58 22.81 -20.91
C LEU A 27 -12.07 21.35 -20.83
N GLU A 28 -12.19 20.66 -21.97
CA GLU A 28 -12.58 19.25 -22.01
C GLU A 28 -11.51 18.32 -21.41
N THR A 29 -10.22 18.67 -21.59
CA THR A 29 -9.10 17.89 -21.04
C THR A 29 -9.01 18.00 -19.52
N GLU A 30 -9.24 19.21 -18.99
CA GLU A 30 -9.31 19.44 -17.55
C GLU A 30 -10.51 18.72 -16.94
N LEU A 31 -11.68 18.77 -17.57
CA LEU A 31 -12.86 18.04 -17.13
C LEU A 31 -12.63 16.53 -17.15
N HIS A 32 -12.01 15.97 -18.19
CA HIS A 32 -11.68 14.55 -18.25
C HIS A 32 -10.63 14.17 -17.20
N THR A 33 -9.68 15.04 -16.87
CA THR A 33 -8.68 14.79 -15.82
C THR A 33 -9.28 14.87 -14.42
N ILE A 34 -10.23 15.78 -14.21
CA ILE A 34 -10.96 15.94 -12.94
C ILE A 34 -11.97 14.79 -12.74
N MET A 35 -12.65 14.34 -13.80
CA MET A 35 -13.63 13.24 -13.74
C MET A 35 -12.99 11.85 -13.85
N SER A 36 -11.87 11.71 -14.55
CA SER A 36 -11.08 10.49 -14.52
C SER A 36 -10.27 10.50 -13.23
N GLY A 37 -10.76 9.79 -12.21
CA GLY A 37 -10.08 9.62 -10.91
C GLY A 37 -8.74 8.86 -10.98
N THR A 38 -7.93 9.13 -12.00
CA THR A 38 -6.64 8.53 -12.32
C THR A 38 -5.63 8.74 -11.20
N SER A 39 -5.62 9.92 -10.56
CA SER A 39 -4.80 10.19 -9.37
C SER A 39 -5.19 9.29 -8.18
N MET A 40 -6.48 9.14 -7.92
CA MET A 40 -6.99 8.24 -6.87
C MET A 40 -6.65 6.78 -7.17
N ARG A 41 -6.84 6.34 -8.42
CA ARG A 41 -6.47 4.98 -8.85
C ARG A 41 -4.99 4.70 -8.65
N ARG A 42 -4.10 5.62 -9.04
CA ARG A 42 -2.65 5.49 -8.84
C ARG A 42 -2.28 5.41 -7.36
N MET A 43 -2.91 6.21 -6.51
CA MET A 43 -2.70 6.18 -5.06
C MET A 43 -3.15 4.84 -4.46
N VAL A 44 -4.34 4.36 -4.80
CA VAL A 44 -4.87 3.07 -4.34
C VAL A 44 -3.97 1.92 -4.79
N LEU A 45 -3.52 1.93 -6.04
CA LEU A 45 -2.58 0.93 -6.55
C LEU A 45 -1.22 1.01 -5.84
N GLY A 46 -0.70 2.20 -5.58
CA GLY A 46 0.57 2.39 -4.88
C GLY A 46 0.51 1.90 -3.43
N VAL A 47 -0.52 2.29 -2.68
CA VAL A 47 -0.72 1.86 -1.29
C VAL A 47 -1.00 0.36 -1.22
N GLY A 48 -1.83 -0.17 -2.12
CA GLY A 48 -2.11 -1.60 -2.20
C GLY A 48 -0.86 -2.42 -2.52
N ALA A 49 -0.05 -1.97 -3.49
CA ALA A 49 1.20 -2.63 -3.83
C ALA A 49 2.20 -2.61 -2.67
N PHE A 50 2.33 -1.47 -1.98
CA PHE A 50 3.19 -1.36 -0.80
C PHE A 50 2.73 -2.30 0.31
N ALA A 51 1.44 -2.30 0.66
CA ALA A 51 0.89 -3.18 1.68
C ALA A 51 1.08 -4.66 1.33
N ALA A 52 0.93 -5.03 0.05
CA ALA A 52 1.16 -6.40 -0.41
C ALA A 52 2.64 -6.82 -0.24
N VAL A 53 3.59 -5.94 -0.57
CA VAL A 53 5.03 -6.21 -0.36
C VAL A 53 5.35 -6.37 1.12
N VAL A 54 4.90 -5.43 1.96
CA VAL A 54 5.13 -5.49 3.41
C VAL A 54 4.49 -6.75 4.00
N GLY A 55 3.24 -7.05 3.65
CA GLY A 55 2.54 -8.26 4.07
C GLY A 55 3.27 -9.53 3.63
N GLY A 56 3.77 -9.57 2.40
CA GLY A 56 4.54 -10.69 1.87
C GLY A 56 5.85 -10.94 2.63
N VAL A 57 6.59 -9.88 2.94
CA VAL A 57 7.83 -9.97 3.76
C VAL A 57 7.53 -10.40 5.19
N MET A 58 6.42 -9.94 5.76
CA MET A 58 6.01 -10.26 7.13
C MET A 58 5.36 -11.64 7.27
N TYR A 59 4.85 -12.22 6.17
CA TYR A 59 4.18 -13.51 6.14
C TYR A 59 4.99 -14.65 6.80
N PRO A 60 6.26 -14.91 6.46
CA PRO A 60 7.04 -15.98 7.10
C PRO A 60 7.33 -15.74 8.59
N ILE A 61 7.26 -14.50 9.08
CA ILE A 61 7.61 -14.14 10.46
C ILE A 61 6.40 -14.33 11.40
N PHE A 62 5.22 -13.88 10.97
CA PHE A 62 4.02 -13.88 11.82
C PHE A 62 3.03 -14.97 11.42
N VAL A 63 2.72 -15.10 10.13
CA VAL A 63 1.60 -15.93 9.67
C VAL A 63 2.04 -17.39 9.50
N ALA A 64 3.17 -17.64 8.85
CA ALA A 64 3.64 -18.99 8.59
C ALA A 64 3.86 -19.82 9.87
N PRO A 65 4.44 -19.28 10.97
CA PRO A 65 4.61 -20.03 12.21
C PRO A 65 3.29 -20.33 12.93
N LEU A 66 2.28 -19.46 12.78
CA LEU A 66 0.95 -19.68 13.34
C LEU A 66 0.19 -20.78 12.58
N LEU A 67 0.31 -20.81 11.25
CA LEU A 67 -0.32 -21.85 10.42
C LEU A 67 0.38 -23.22 10.55
N HIS A 68 1.69 -23.22 10.80
CA HIS A 68 2.51 -24.44 10.86
C HIS A 68 3.13 -24.64 12.24
N SER A 69 2.34 -24.44 13.29
CA SER A 69 2.80 -24.42 14.68
C SER A 69 3.58 -25.68 15.08
N GLN A 70 3.11 -26.87 14.70
CA GLN A 70 3.77 -28.14 15.04
C GLN A 70 5.20 -28.24 14.49
N GLN A 71 5.42 -27.82 13.23
CA GLN A 71 6.73 -27.87 12.59
C GLN A 71 7.69 -26.91 13.27
N TYR A 72 7.25 -25.69 13.54
CA TYR A 72 8.04 -24.67 14.22
C TYR A 72 8.33 -25.06 15.69
N GLN A 73 7.39 -25.68 16.39
CA GLN A 73 7.63 -26.21 17.74
C GLN A 73 8.68 -27.32 17.73
N ASN A 74 8.64 -28.23 16.75
CA ASN A 74 9.64 -29.30 16.63
C ASN A 74 11.04 -28.74 16.32
N MET A 75 11.15 -27.78 15.40
CA MET A 75 12.41 -27.08 15.13
C MET A 75 12.92 -26.34 16.38
N GLN A 76 12.04 -25.69 17.13
CA GLN A 76 12.41 -25.03 18.39
C GLN A 76 12.89 -26.02 19.44
N LYS A 77 12.24 -27.17 19.59
CA LYS A 77 12.67 -28.23 20.53
C LYS A 77 14.06 -28.76 20.18
N GLN A 78 14.35 -28.95 18.89
CA GLN A 78 15.67 -29.39 18.42
C GLN A 78 16.75 -28.31 18.65
N ASN A 79 16.46 -27.05 18.29
CA ASN A 79 17.40 -25.95 18.46
C ASN A 79 17.67 -25.58 19.92
N ARG A 80 16.73 -25.88 20.82
CA ARG A 80 16.85 -25.66 22.28
C ARG A 80 17.18 -26.94 23.05
N ALA A 81 17.56 -28.02 22.36
CA ALA A 81 17.93 -29.27 23.01
C ALA A 81 19.17 -29.04 23.91
N GLY A 82 19.09 -29.50 25.16
CA GLY A 82 20.18 -29.33 26.14
C GLY A 82 20.22 -27.97 26.84
N ILE A 83 19.32 -27.04 26.50
CA ILE A 83 19.22 -25.72 27.17
C ILE A 83 18.06 -25.76 28.17
N LYS A 84 18.38 -25.81 29.47
CA LYS A 84 17.40 -25.61 30.55
C LYS A 84 17.14 -24.11 30.74
N GLN A 85 16.09 -23.63 30.08
CA GLN A 85 15.78 -22.20 30.02
C GLN A 85 15.35 -21.64 31.38
N GLU A 86 14.90 -22.48 32.31
CA GLU A 86 14.59 -22.10 33.69
C GLU A 86 15.86 -21.76 34.50
N GLU A 87 16.99 -22.37 34.15
CA GLU A 87 18.28 -22.15 34.84
C GLU A 87 19.03 -20.92 34.30
N ILE A 88 18.78 -20.54 33.05
CA ILE A 88 19.41 -19.38 32.39
C ILE A 88 18.62 -18.09 32.65
N GLN A 89 17.30 -18.20 32.88
CA GLN A 89 16.47 -17.02 33.09
C GLN A 89 16.60 -16.50 34.51
N PRO A 90 16.68 -15.16 34.68
CA PRO A 90 16.65 -14.56 36.01
C PRO A 90 15.38 -15.01 36.76
N GLY A 91 15.56 -15.45 38.01
CA GLY A 91 14.47 -16.02 38.81
C GLY A 91 13.28 -15.07 38.95
N GLY A 92 12.07 -15.58 38.64
CA GLY A 92 10.80 -14.85 38.77
C GLY A 92 10.17 -14.35 37.46
N MET A 93 10.82 -14.54 36.30
CA MET A 93 10.23 -14.21 35.00
C MET A 93 9.56 -15.40 34.32
N VAL A 94 8.44 -15.13 33.62
CA VAL A 94 7.76 -16.12 32.77
C VAL A 94 8.69 -16.51 31.63
N VAL A 95 8.90 -17.80 31.47
CA VAL A 95 9.77 -18.36 30.44
C VAL A 95 9.18 -18.02 29.06
N TRP A 96 9.84 -17.16 28.29
CA TRP A 96 9.46 -16.82 26.89
C TRP A 96 9.68 -17.99 25.90
N SER A 97 9.63 -19.24 26.38
CA SER A 97 9.95 -20.44 25.63
C SER A 97 8.93 -20.77 24.56
N ASN A 98 7.67 -20.38 24.76
CA ASN A 98 6.57 -20.77 23.89
C ASN A 98 5.65 -19.58 23.55
N PRO A 99 5.84 -18.91 22.40
CA PRO A 99 4.92 -17.86 21.95
C PRO A 99 3.53 -18.40 21.56
N PHE A 100 3.35 -19.74 21.52
CA PHE A 100 2.09 -20.43 21.27
C PHE A 100 1.56 -21.13 22.53
N GLY A 101 2.21 -20.96 23.68
CA GLY A 101 1.85 -21.58 24.93
C GLY A 101 0.64 -20.92 25.55
N GLU A 102 -0.19 -21.70 26.24
CA GLU A 102 -1.25 -21.12 27.06
C GLU A 102 -0.63 -20.19 28.10
N LYS A 103 -1.24 -19.01 28.27
CA LYS A 103 -0.83 -18.06 29.30
C LYS A 103 -0.99 -18.77 30.65
N ASP A 104 0.13 -19.01 31.33
CA ASP A 104 0.12 -19.60 32.66
C ASP A 104 -0.82 -18.77 33.55
N GLN A 105 -1.95 -19.38 33.90
CA GLN A 105 -2.79 -18.87 34.95
C GLN A 105 -1.97 -18.96 36.23
N LYS A 106 -1.48 -17.81 36.69
CA LYS A 106 -0.96 -17.64 38.03
C LYS A 106 -2.13 -17.89 39.00
N LYS A 107 -2.38 -19.16 39.32
CA LYS A 107 -3.16 -19.53 40.50
C LYS A 107 -2.20 -19.41 41.67
N ASP A 108 -2.24 -18.23 42.28
CA ASP A 108 -1.72 -18.02 43.61
C ASP A 108 -2.38 -19.07 44.52
N SER A 109 -1.57 -20.00 45.03
CA SER A 109 -1.96 -21.02 46.00
C SER A 109 -1.12 -20.87 47.26
#